data_AF-A0A842N107-F1
#
_entry.id   AF-A0A842N107-F1
#
_cell.length_a   1.000
_cell.length_b   1.000
_cell.length_c   1.000
_cell.angle_alpha   90.00
_cell.angle_beta   90.00
_cell.angle_gamma   90.00
#
_symmetry.space_group_name_H-M   'P 1'
#
loop_
_entity.id
_entity.type
_entity.pdbx_description
1 polymer ?
#
loop_
_entity_poly.entity_id
_entity_poly.type
_entity_poly.pdbx_seq_one_letter_code
_entity_poly.pdbx_strand_id
1 'polypeptide(L)'
;MRAELLSHTPVELLKNVSKEGLTENDLLPHTAFTFAIEGISRACSHQLVRHRAASYSQQSQRYITGKRLSERVVTPRSIGDESETFKDLVDASGEAYRKLVESGVPKEDARFVLPNAAQTSLLMTMDGGSLNHFFGLRCCERAQWEIKILADVMLLKVLTVAPDLFKESGPYCCQLGYCPEGRFTCGRISEVQEHYGGLLEKS
;
A
#
# COMPACT_ATOMS: atom_id res chain seq x y z
N MET A 1 6.00 -2.18 -9.04
CA MET A 1 4.76 -2.00 -8.26
C MET A 1 3.76 -1.20 -9.07
N ARG A 2 2.49 -1.59 -9.07
CA ARG A 2 1.37 -0.90 -9.74
C ARG A 2 0.22 -0.79 -8.74
N ALA A 3 -0.34 0.40 -8.59
CA ALA A 3 -1.60 0.63 -7.87
C ALA A 3 -2.54 1.39 -8.80
N GLU A 4 -3.64 0.73 -9.17
CA GLU A 4 -4.63 1.25 -10.12
C GLU A 4 -5.96 1.41 -9.41
N LEU A 5 -6.55 2.60 -9.53
CA LEU A 5 -7.89 2.88 -9.04
C LEU A 5 -8.91 2.30 -10.03
N LEU A 6 -9.63 1.27 -9.63
CA LEU A 6 -10.62 0.58 -10.47
C LEU A 6 -12.01 1.20 -10.38
N SER A 7 -12.40 1.66 -9.19
CA SER A 7 -13.69 2.30 -8.95
C SER A 7 -13.64 3.27 -7.78
N HIS A 8 -14.47 4.29 -7.84
CA HIS A 8 -14.68 5.22 -6.73
C HIS A 8 -16.13 5.71 -6.69
N THR A 9 -16.57 6.20 -5.54
CA THR A 9 -17.83 6.95 -5.43
C THR A 9 -17.67 8.32 -6.11
N PRO A 10 -18.57 8.72 -7.04
CA PRO A 10 -18.56 10.06 -7.62
C PRO A 10 -18.94 11.11 -6.57
N VAL A 11 -18.06 12.10 -6.36
CA VAL A 11 -18.19 13.10 -5.28
C VAL A 11 -19.36 14.05 -5.53
N GLU A 12 -19.71 14.30 -6.80
CA GLU A 12 -20.80 15.17 -7.22
C GLU A 12 -22.16 14.67 -6.69
N LEU A 13 -22.35 13.36 -6.64
CA LEU A 13 -23.58 12.75 -6.13
C LEU A 13 -23.74 13.03 -4.62
N LEU A 14 -22.64 13.03 -3.87
CA LEU A 14 -22.66 13.35 -2.45
C LEU A 14 -22.93 14.84 -2.23
N LYS A 15 -22.28 15.71 -2.99
CA LYS A 15 -22.47 17.17 -2.92
C LYS A 15 -23.91 17.60 -3.18
N ASN A 16 -24.58 16.94 -4.12
CA ASN A 16 -25.98 17.23 -4.46
C ASN A 16 -26.97 16.85 -3.34
N VAL A 17 -26.61 15.86 -2.52
CA VAL A 17 -27.43 15.40 -1.39
C VAL A 17 -27.08 16.16 -0.11
N SER A 18 -25.82 16.56 0.07
CA SER A 18 -25.38 17.38 1.18
C SER A 18 -25.86 18.82 1.02
N LYS A 19 -27.05 19.12 1.58
CA LYS A 19 -27.51 20.50 1.80
C LYS A 19 -26.77 21.12 2.99
N GLU A 20 -26.76 22.46 3.03
CA GLU A 20 -25.99 23.32 3.94
C GLU A 20 -25.68 22.72 5.33
N GLY A 21 -24.38 22.62 5.66
CA GLY A 21 -23.91 22.27 7.01
C GLY A 21 -22.99 21.05 7.12
N LEU A 22 -22.80 20.25 6.05
CA LEU A 22 -21.85 19.13 6.04
C LEU A 22 -20.50 19.54 5.46
N THR A 23 -19.42 19.09 6.10
CA THR A 23 -18.03 19.31 5.65
C THR A 23 -17.54 18.16 4.77
N GLU A 24 -16.45 18.36 4.05
CA GLU A 24 -15.81 17.30 3.25
C GLU A 24 -15.41 16.08 4.11
N ASN A 25 -15.01 16.32 5.36
CA ASN A 25 -14.67 15.27 6.31
C ASN A 25 -15.88 14.41 6.71
N ASP A 26 -17.08 15.00 6.77
CA ASP A 26 -18.31 14.26 7.04
C ASP A 26 -18.70 13.35 5.86
N LEU A 27 -18.28 13.71 4.64
CA LEU A 27 -18.55 12.94 3.42
C LEU A 27 -17.58 11.77 3.21
N LEU A 28 -16.36 11.86 3.74
CA LEU A 28 -15.31 10.84 3.56
C LEU A 28 -15.77 9.41 3.88
N PRO A 29 -16.44 9.12 5.01
CA PRO A 29 -16.89 7.75 5.34
C PRO A 29 -17.97 7.20 4.40
N HIS A 30 -18.62 8.04 3.59
CA HIS A 30 -19.67 7.65 2.64
C HIS A 30 -19.13 7.40 1.23
N THR A 31 -17.84 7.61 1.01
CA THR A 31 -17.15 7.27 -0.24
C THR A 31 -16.54 5.89 -0.17
N ALA A 32 -16.31 5.25 -1.31
CA ALA A 32 -15.57 4.01 -1.41
C ALA A 32 -14.57 4.09 -2.57
N PHE A 33 -13.37 3.55 -2.39
CA PHE A 33 -12.30 3.52 -3.38
C PHE A 33 -11.76 2.10 -3.48
N THR A 34 -11.74 1.54 -4.69
CA THR A 34 -11.22 0.18 -4.95
C THR A 34 -9.96 0.25 -5.79
N PHE A 35 -8.90 -0.39 -5.29
CA PHE A 35 -7.60 -0.47 -5.93
C PHE A 35 -7.23 -1.90 -6.33
N ALA A 36 -6.68 -2.06 -7.53
CA ALA A 36 -5.85 -3.20 -7.88
C ALA A 36 -4.39 -2.88 -7.56
N ILE A 37 -3.80 -3.66 -6.66
CA ILE A 37 -2.42 -3.50 -6.21
C ILE A 37 -1.61 -4.72 -6.65
N GLU A 38 -0.55 -4.49 -7.40
CA GLU A 38 0.32 -5.53 -7.94
C GLU A 38 1.79 -5.17 -7.72
N GLY A 39 2.66 -6.19 -7.65
CA GLY A 39 4.09 -5.93 -7.55
C GLY A 39 4.52 -5.40 -6.19
N ILE A 40 3.83 -5.81 -5.13
CA ILE A 40 4.22 -5.59 -3.74
C ILE A 40 4.73 -6.91 -3.13
N SER A 41 5.61 -6.81 -2.15
CA SER A 41 6.12 -7.93 -1.37
C SER A 41 5.07 -8.47 -0.41
N ARG A 42 5.25 -9.71 0.06
CA ARG A 42 4.44 -10.25 1.15
C ARG A 42 4.60 -9.43 2.42
N ALA A 43 5.81 -8.97 2.73
CA ALA A 43 6.07 -8.06 3.86
C ALA A 43 5.24 -6.77 3.79
N CYS A 44 5.12 -6.16 2.61
CA CYS A 44 4.28 -4.97 2.42
C CYS A 44 2.80 -5.32 2.56
N SER A 45 2.34 -6.41 1.95
CA SER A 45 0.95 -6.84 2.07
C SER A 45 0.55 -7.12 3.53
N HIS A 46 1.44 -7.69 4.34
CA HIS A 46 1.21 -7.95 5.76
C HIS A 46 1.09 -6.68 6.61
N GLN A 47 1.65 -5.56 6.17
CA GLN A 47 1.41 -4.25 6.79
C GLN A 47 0.11 -3.62 6.32
N LEU A 48 -0.23 -3.81 5.04
CA LEU A 48 -1.43 -3.26 4.42
C LEU A 48 -2.70 -3.86 5.04
N VAL A 49 -2.79 -5.19 5.14
CA VAL A 49 -3.98 -5.89 5.66
C VAL A 49 -4.26 -5.65 7.16
N ARG A 50 -3.38 -4.91 7.86
CA ARG A 50 -3.62 -4.48 9.25
C ARG A 50 -4.61 -3.33 9.35
N HIS A 51 -4.89 -2.65 8.24
CA HIS A 51 -5.95 -1.66 8.15
C HIS A 51 -7.29 -2.37 7.98
N ARG A 52 -7.99 -2.55 9.10
CA ARG A 52 -9.17 -3.43 9.22
C ARG A 52 -10.45 -2.86 8.61
N ALA A 53 -10.55 -1.53 8.53
CA ALA A 53 -11.68 -0.85 7.90
C ALA A 53 -11.47 -0.83 6.37
N ALA A 54 -11.42 -2.03 5.80
CA ALA A 54 -11.14 -2.29 4.40
C ALA A 54 -11.56 -3.70 4.03
N SER A 55 -11.85 -3.92 2.74
CA SER A 55 -12.06 -5.25 2.15
C SER A 55 -10.86 -5.63 1.31
N TYR A 56 -10.39 -6.88 1.43
CA TYR A 56 -9.23 -7.39 0.68
C TYR A 56 -9.58 -8.67 -0.06
N SER A 57 -9.06 -8.81 -1.28
CA SER A 57 -8.97 -10.09 -1.98
C SER A 57 -7.55 -10.28 -2.48
N GLN A 58 -6.78 -11.14 -1.81
CA GLN A 58 -5.36 -11.32 -2.08
C GLN A 58 -5.08 -12.63 -2.79
N GLN A 59 -4.12 -12.60 -3.72
CA GLN A 59 -3.62 -13.80 -4.37
C GLN A 59 -3.07 -14.80 -3.34
N SER A 60 -3.63 -16.02 -3.35
CA SER A 60 -3.18 -17.10 -2.48
C SER A 60 -1.82 -17.63 -2.90
N GLN A 61 -0.92 -17.80 -1.93
CA GLN A 61 0.38 -18.46 -2.17
C GLN A 61 0.25 -19.96 -2.45
N ARG A 62 -0.90 -20.58 -2.17
CA ARG A 62 -1.13 -22.02 -2.38
C ARG A 62 -1.04 -22.42 -3.85
N TYR A 63 -1.14 -21.44 -4.76
CA TYR A 63 -1.16 -21.65 -6.21
C TYR A 63 -0.03 -20.89 -6.93
N ILE A 64 1.10 -20.63 -6.27
CA ILE A 64 2.25 -20.03 -6.95
C ILE A 64 2.76 -20.99 -8.01
N THR A 65 2.70 -20.55 -9.27
CA THR A 65 3.23 -21.26 -10.43
C THR A 65 4.28 -20.37 -11.09
N GLY A 66 5.45 -20.95 -11.35
CA GLY A 66 6.58 -20.26 -11.96
C GLY A 66 7.85 -21.11 -11.89
N LYS A 67 8.67 -21.08 -12.95
CA LYS A 67 9.93 -21.82 -13.01
C LYS A 67 11.04 -21.15 -12.17
N ARG A 68 10.99 -19.82 -12.02
CA ARG A 68 11.95 -19.04 -11.22
C ARG A 68 11.20 -18.10 -10.28
N LEU A 69 11.55 -18.15 -9.00
CA LEU A 69 10.91 -17.33 -7.98
C LEU A 69 11.55 -15.92 -7.96
N SER A 70 12.82 -15.81 -8.34
CA SER A 70 13.56 -14.56 -8.48
C SER A 70 12.93 -13.56 -9.46
N GLU A 71 12.15 -14.04 -10.42
CA GLU A 71 11.39 -13.18 -11.36
C GLU A 71 10.10 -12.59 -10.74
N ARG A 72 9.72 -13.05 -9.54
CA ARG A 72 8.51 -12.64 -8.83
C ARG A 72 8.83 -12.27 -7.37
N VAL A 73 9.88 -11.47 -7.17
CA VAL A 73 10.20 -10.87 -5.87
C VAL A 73 10.33 -9.36 -5.98
N VAL A 74 10.14 -8.69 -4.84
CA VAL A 74 10.50 -7.29 -4.66
C VAL A 74 11.85 -7.24 -3.95
N THR A 75 12.85 -6.67 -4.63
CA THR A 75 14.19 -6.49 -4.08
C THR A 75 14.23 -5.22 -3.20
N PRO A 76 14.67 -5.31 -1.94
CA PRO A 76 14.90 -4.14 -1.10
C PRO A 76 15.94 -3.18 -1.71
N ARG A 77 15.66 -1.88 -1.66
CA ARG A 77 16.56 -0.82 -2.16
C ARG A 77 17.98 -0.90 -1.59
N SER A 78 18.12 -1.31 -0.33
CA SER A 78 19.42 -1.46 0.34
C SER A 78 20.25 -2.64 -0.16
N ILE A 79 19.61 -3.62 -0.79
CA ILE A 79 20.27 -4.80 -1.37
C ILE A 79 20.69 -4.51 -2.82
N GLY A 80 19.90 -3.73 -3.54
CA GLY A 80 20.15 -3.38 -4.94
C GLY A 80 19.70 -4.47 -5.91
N ASP A 81 19.15 -4.05 -7.05
CA ASP A 81 18.53 -4.96 -8.03
C ASP A 81 19.51 -5.92 -8.71
N GLU A 82 20.81 -5.61 -8.67
CA GLU A 82 21.89 -6.41 -9.26
C GLU A 82 22.53 -7.41 -8.28
N SER A 83 21.99 -7.56 -7.06
CA SER A 83 22.53 -8.54 -6.11
C SER A 83 22.25 -9.97 -6.57
N GLU A 84 23.26 -10.62 -7.16
CA GLU A 84 23.24 -12.04 -7.52
C GLU A 84 22.99 -12.91 -6.28
N THR A 85 23.65 -12.61 -5.16
CA THR A 85 23.48 -13.34 -3.90
C THR A 85 22.01 -13.38 -3.44
N PHE A 86 21.29 -12.27 -3.56
CA PHE A 86 19.87 -12.23 -3.19
C PHE A 86 19.02 -13.08 -4.15
N LYS A 87 19.27 -12.98 -5.46
CA LYS A 87 18.58 -13.77 -6.48
C LYS A 87 18.80 -15.27 -6.26
N ASP A 88 20.04 -15.67 -5.98
CA ASP A 88 20.40 -17.07 -5.72
C ASP A 88 19.69 -17.64 -4.48
N LEU A 89 19.63 -16.88 -3.39
CA LEU A 89 18.93 -17.30 -2.16
C LEU A 89 17.41 -17.43 -2.38
N VAL A 90 16.83 -16.52 -3.16
CA VAL A 90 15.41 -16.57 -3.53
C VAL A 90 15.12 -17.81 -4.38
N ASP A 91 15.97 -18.12 -5.35
CA ASP A 91 15.80 -19.28 -6.21
C ASP A 91 16.05 -20.60 -5.47
N ALA A 92 17.00 -20.62 -4.52
CA ALA A 92 17.21 -21.75 -3.63
C ALA A 92 15.96 -22.04 -2.76
N SER A 93 15.29 -20.99 -2.27
CA SER A 93 14.01 -21.12 -1.57
C SER A 93 12.90 -21.67 -2.49
N GLY A 94 12.84 -21.19 -3.74
CA GLY A 94 11.90 -21.70 -4.74
C GLY A 94 12.13 -23.18 -5.10
N GLU A 95 13.39 -23.62 -5.16
CA GLU A 95 13.77 -25.02 -5.34
C GLU A 95 13.39 -25.88 -4.12
N ALA A 96 13.66 -25.38 -2.90
CA ALA A 96 13.25 -26.05 -1.67
C ALA A 96 11.72 -26.23 -1.60
N TYR A 97 10.95 -25.21 -1.99
CA TYR A 97 9.49 -25.30 -2.11
C TYR A 97 9.06 -26.42 -3.05
N ARG A 98 9.65 -26.50 -4.25
CA ARG A 98 9.32 -27.54 -5.24
C ARG A 98 9.64 -28.93 -4.72
N LYS A 99 10.80 -29.14 -4.10
CA LYS A 99 11.20 -30.42 -3.49
C LYS A 99 10.22 -30.87 -2.40
N LEU A 100 9.77 -29.95 -1.54
CA LEU A 100 8.78 -30.27 -0.50
C LEU A 100 7.45 -30.71 -1.14
N VAL A 101 6.97 -29.99 -2.16
CA VAL A 101 5.73 -30.37 -2.86
C VAL A 101 5.87 -31.72 -3.57
N GLU A 102 6.99 -31.99 -4.23
CA GLU A 102 7.27 -33.27 -4.90
C GLU A 102 7.37 -34.45 -3.91
N SER A 103 7.83 -34.19 -2.69
CA SER A 103 7.84 -35.17 -1.58
C SER A 103 6.46 -35.43 -0.95
N GLY A 104 5.40 -34.77 -1.43
CA GLY A 104 4.02 -34.95 -0.95
C GLY A 104 3.60 -34.00 0.16
N VAL A 105 4.42 -33.01 0.53
CA VAL A 105 4.04 -31.98 1.50
C VAL A 105 2.93 -31.08 0.91
N PRO A 106 1.82 -30.84 1.63
CA PRO A 106 0.78 -29.91 1.18
C PRO A 106 1.35 -28.52 0.84
N LYS A 107 0.87 -27.91 -0.25
CA LYS A 107 1.36 -26.60 -0.72
C LYS A 107 1.25 -25.48 0.32
N GLU A 108 0.31 -25.60 1.25
CA GLU A 108 0.11 -24.63 2.34
C GLU A 108 1.16 -24.68 3.44
N ASP A 109 1.84 -25.83 3.60
CA ASP A 109 2.96 -26.01 4.52
C ASP A 109 4.28 -25.76 3.79
N ALA A 110 4.42 -26.29 2.56
CA ALA A 110 5.62 -26.11 1.75
C ALA A 110 5.94 -24.62 1.53
N ARG A 111 4.94 -23.74 1.40
CA ARG A 111 5.16 -22.29 1.20
C ARG A 111 5.86 -21.59 2.35
N PHE A 112 6.03 -22.22 3.52
CA PHE A 112 6.69 -21.62 4.67
C PHE A 112 8.17 -21.30 4.39
N VAL A 113 8.78 -21.96 3.40
CA VAL A 113 10.15 -21.65 2.97
C VAL A 113 10.22 -20.41 2.09
N LEU A 114 9.09 -19.92 1.53
CA LEU A 114 9.08 -18.80 0.60
C LEU A 114 9.46 -17.49 1.31
N PRO A 115 10.25 -16.62 0.66
CA PRO A 115 10.71 -15.39 1.29
C PRO A 115 9.59 -14.35 1.40
N ASN A 116 9.71 -13.47 2.39
CA ASN A 116 8.85 -12.28 2.53
C ASN A 116 8.92 -11.34 1.32
N ALA A 117 10.00 -11.42 0.53
CA ALA A 117 10.18 -10.68 -0.72
C ALA A 117 9.27 -11.20 -1.85
N ALA A 118 8.65 -12.37 -1.71
CA ALA A 118 7.74 -12.91 -2.72
C ALA A 118 6.67 -11.89 -3.10
N GLN A 119 6.51 -11.68 -4.40
CA GLN A 119 5.55 -10.75 -4.94
C GLN A 119 4.12 -11.27 -4.74
N THR A 120 3.18 -10.35 -4.55
CA THR A 120 1.75 -10.62 -4.49
C THR A 120 0.97 -9.52 -5.18
N SER A 121 -0.24 -9.88 -5.58
CA SER A 121 -1.27 -8.94 -5.99
C SER A 121 -2.49 -9.06 -5.08
N LEU A 122 -3.23 -7.97 -4.92
CA LEU A 122 -4.50 -7.94 -4.19
C LEU A 122 -5.42 -6.83 -4.70
N LEU A 123 -6.72 -7.05 -4.51
CA LEU A 123 -7.73 -6.02 -4.55
C LEU A 123 -7.96 -5.49 -3.15
N MET A 124 -8.13 -4.18 -3.04
CA MET A 124 -8.43 -3.50 -1.78
C MET A 124 -9.52 -2.47 -1.98
N THR A 125 -10.53 -2.47 -1.12
CA THR A 125 -11.54 -1.41 -1.07
C THR A 125 -11.55 -0.77 0.32
N MET A 126 -11.48 0.56 0.37
CA MET A 126 -11.56 1.36 1.61
C MET A 126 -12.57 2.49 1.43
N ASP A 127 -13.23 2.88 2.52
CA ASP A 127 -13.93 4.17 2.53
C ASP A 127 -12.93 5.34 2.60
N GLY A 128 -13.38 6.54 2.25
CA GLY A 128 -12.50 7.71 2.22
C GLY A 128 -11.92 8.08 3.59
N GLY A 129 -12.66 7.85 4.67
CA GLY A 129 -12.17 8.12 6.04
C GLY A 129 -11.04 7.18 6.42
N SER A 130 -11.24 5.88 6.18
CA SER A 130 -10.22 4.85 6.38
C SER A 130 -9.01 5.06 5.47
N LEU A 131 -9.22 5.53 4.24
CA LEU A 131 -8.15 5.84 3.30
C LEU A 131 -7.34 7.07 3.74
N ASN A 132 -8.00 8.11 4.26
CA ASN A 132 -7.31 9.28 4.81
C ASN A 132 -6.47 8.91 6.06
N HIS A 133 -7.01 8.03 6.92
CA HIS A 133 -6.25 7.44 8.03
C HIS A 133 -5.04 6.61 7.55
N PHE A 134 -5.23 5.81 6.49
CA PHE A 134 -4.18 5.03 5.86
C PHE A 134 -3.03 5.93 5.38
N PHE A 135 -3.31 7.03 4.69
CA PHE A 135 -2.30 8.00 4.26
C PHE A 135 -1.60 8.65 5.46
N GLY A 136 -2.34 9.03 6.50
CA GLY A 136 -1.80 9.60 7.75
C GLY A 136 -0.67 8.76 8.35
N LEU A 137 -0.86 7.43 8.35
CA LEU A 137 0.10 6.47 8.88
C LEU A 137 1.18 6.04 7.87
N ARG A 138 0.82 5.82 6.61
CA ARG A 138 1.70 5.12 5.64
C ARG A 138 2.49 6.06 4.74
N CYS A 139 2.07 7.32 4.57
CA CYS A 139 2.87 8.35 3.92
C CYS A 139 4.01 8.88 4.83
N CYS A 140 4.05 8.46 6.10
CA CYS A 140 5.07 8.88 7.06
C CYS A 140 6.46 8.36 6.67
N GLU A 141 7.50 9.20 6.81
CA GLU A 141 8.90 8.84 6.57
C GLU A 141 9.46 7.73 7.47
N ARG A 142 8.75 7.38 8.55
CA ARG A 142 9.10 6.24 9.41
C ARG A 142 8.50 4.92 8.95
N ALA A 143 7.54 4.96 8.02
CA ALA A 143 6.97 3.75 7.45
C ALA A 143 8.02 3.03 6.59
N GLN A 144 7.86 1.70 6.42
CA GLN A 144 8.72 0.97 5.51
C GLN A 144 8.61 1.58 4.11
N TRP A 145 9.76 1.78 3.45
CA TRP A 145 9.87 2.43 2.14
C TRP A 145 8.85 1.91 1.11
N GLU A 146 8.58 0.61 1.09
CA GLU A 146 7.70 -0.01 0.11
C GLU A 146 6.22 0.39 0.29
N ILE A 147 5.69 0.29 1.52
CA ILE A 147 4.31 0.68 1.80
C ILE A 147 4.12 2.19 1.71
N LYS A 148 5.17 2.97 1.99
CA LYS A 148 5.17 4.42 1.79
C LYS A 148 4.97 4.78 0.32
N ILE A 149 5.76 4.18 -0.57
CA ILE A 149 5.62 4.41 -2.02
C ILE A 149 4.24 3.98 -2.51
N LEU A 150 3.74 2.84 -2.03
CA LEU A 150 2.37 2.40 -2.35
C LEU A 150 1.34 3.45 -1.94
N ALA A 151 1.45 3.98 -0.71
CA ALA A 151 0.55 5.00 -0.19
C ALA A 151 0.64 6.31 -0.98
N ASP A 152 1.85 6.75 -1.35
CA ASP A 152 2.07 7.95 -2.15
C ASP A 152 1.44 7.82 -3.56
N VAL A 153 1.62 6.68 -4.21
CA VAL A 153 1.00 6.40 -5.52
C VAL A 153 -0.52 6.38 -5.40
N MET A 154 -1.06 5.75 -4.36
CA MET A 154 -2.49 5.72 -4.12
C MET A 154 -3.07 7.11 -3.85
N LEU A 155 -2.39 7.93 -3.05
CA LEU A 155 -2.80 9.30 -2.75
C LEU A 155 -2.92 10.12 -4.04
N LEU A 156 -1.91 10.06 -4.90
CA LEU A 156 -1.94 10.73 -6.21
C LEU A 156 -3.13 10.27 -7.06
N LYS A 157 -3.44 8.97 -7.10
CA LYS A 157 -4.60 8.45 -7.84
C LYS A 157 -5.92 8.98 -7.29
N VAL A 158 -6.06 9.11 -5.98
CA VAL A 158 -7.28 9.66 -5.40
C VAL A 158 -7.41 11.16 -5.64
N LEU A 159 -6.31 11.91 -5.54
CA LEU A 159 -6.30 13.35 -5.83
C LEU A 159 -6.78 13.65 -7.25
N THR A 160 -6.45 12.80 -8.23
CA THR A 160 -6.94 13.00 -9.61
C THR A 160 -8.45 12.84 -9.79
N VAL A 161 -9.14 12.11 -8.90
CA VAL A 161 -10.59 11.84 -9.03
C VAL A 161 -11.44 12.58 -8.00
N ALA A 162 -10.87 12.92 -6.84
CA ALA A 162 -11.58 13.52 -5.71
C ALA A 162 -10.68 14.55 -4.98
N PRO A 163 -10.18 15.59 -5.68
CA PRO A 163 -9.23 16.54 -5.09
C PRO A 163 -9.84 17.26 -3.88
N ASP A 164 -11.11 17.64 -3.94
CA ASP A 164 -11.80 18.37 -2.87
C ASP A 164 -11.81 17.61 -1.54
N LEU A 165 -11.91 16.28 -1.59
CA LEU A 165 -11.95 15.43 -0.41
C LEU A 165 -10.55 15.12 0.16
N PHE A 166 -9.52 15.12 -0.69
CA PHE A 166 -8.17 14.68 -0.32
C PHE A 166 -7.10 15.77 -0.38
N LYS A 167 -7.47 17.04 -0.60
CA LYS A 167 -6.54 18.18 -0.68
C LYS A 167 -5.64 18.36 0.54
N GLU A 168 -6.07 17.89 1.71
CA GLU A 168 -5.30 17.96 2.97
C GLU A 168 -4.75 16.58 3.39
N SER A 169 -4.97 15.55 2.56
CA SER A 169 -4.53 14.19 2.83
C SER A 169 -3.02 14.04 2.62
N GLY A 170 -2.41 13.19 3.44
CA GLY A 170 -0.97 13.01 3.47
C GLY A 170 -0.56 12.36 4.79
N PRO A 171 0.72 12.43 5.19
CA PRO A 171 1.12 11.98 6.51
C PRO A 171 0.49 12.86 7.59
N TYR A 172 0.36 12.33 8.82
CA TYR A 172 -0.30 13.07 9.91
C TYR A 172 0.30 14.44 10.22
N CYS A 173 1.60 14.63 10.00
CA CYS A 173 2.23 15.94 10.19
C CYS A 173 1.75 16.99 9.18
N CYS A 174 1.25 16.58 8.01
CA CYS A 174 0.59 17.46 7.05
C CYS A 174 -0.89 17.66 7.40
N GLN A 175 -1.60 16.58 7.72
CA GLN A 175 -3.04 16.62 8.06
C GLN A 175 -3.33 17.42 9.35
N LEU A 176 -2.48 17.30 10.37
CA LEU A 176 -2.69 17.90 11.69
C LEU A 176 -1.87 19.18 11.91
N GLY A 177 -0.90 19.46 11.04
CA GLY A 177 0.08 20.53 11.23
C GLY A 177 1.17 20.25 12.28
N TYR A 178 1.10 19.12 13.00
CA TYR A 178 2.13 18.68 13.95
C TYR A 178 2.30 17.16 13.92
N CYS A 179 3.44 16.65 14.41
CA CYS A 179 3.68 15.21 14.47
C CYS A 179 3.07 14.59 15.75
N PRO A 180 2.09 13.67 15.63
CA PRO A 180 1.46 13.06 16.80
C PRO A 180 2.35 12.02 17.51
N GLU A 181 3.47 11.63 16.90
CA GLU A 181 4.39 10.60 17.42
C GLU A 181 5.25 11.09 18.60
N GLY A 182 5.19 12.38 18.95
CA GLY A 182 5.92 12.97 20.08
C GLY A 182 7.41 12.66 20.04
N ARG A 183 7.91 11.92 21.04
CA ARG A 183 9.33 11.51 21.14
C ARG A 183 9.83 10.65 19.98
N PHE A 184 8.94 10.06 19.20
CA PHE A 184 9.28 9.24 18.04
C PHE A 184 9.15 10.00 16.72
N THR A 185 9.11 11.33 16.75
CA THR A 185 9.16 12.14 15.52
C THR A 185 10.39 11.81 14.67
N CYS A 186 10.25 11.90 13.35
CA CYS A 186 11.38 11.79 12.43
C CYS A 186 12.24 13.07 12.37
N GLY A 187 11.81 14.16 13.02
CA GLY A 187 12.48 15.46 13.00
C GLY A 187 12.39 16.24 11.69
N ARG A 188 11.80 15.65 10.64
CA ARG A 188 11.75 16.19 9.27
C ARG A 188 10.37 16.74 8.89
N ILE A 189 9.69 17.41 9.82
CA ILE A 189 8.30 17.87 9.61
C ILE A 189 8.23 18.87 8.45
N SER A 190 9.09 19.88 8.45
CA SER A 190 9.11 20.93 7.42
C SER A 190 9.38 20.38 6.02
N GLU A 191 10.36 19.48 5.89
CA GLU A 191 10.69 18.83 4.61
C GLU A 191 9.50 18.01 4.07
N VAL A 192 8.82 17.28 4.95
CA VAL A 192 7.65 16.47 4.57
C VAL A 192 6.49 17.38 4.17
N GLN A 193 6.22 18.45 4.91
CA GLN A 193 5.17 19.40 4.57
C GLN A 193 5.42 20.08 3.22
N GLU A 194 6.66 20.47 2.92
CA GLU A 194 7.03 21.05 1.63
C GLU A 194 6.86 20.03 0.48
N HIS A 195 7.31 18.79 0.68
CA HIS A 195 7.18 17.72 -0.31
C HIS A 195 5.71 17.41 -0.66
N TYR A 196 4.86 17.22 0.35
CA TYR A 196 3.43 16.93 0.11
C TYR A 196 2.66 18.17 -0.34
N GLY A 197 3.02 19.37 0.12
CA GLY A 197 2.46 20.62 -0.40
C GLY A 197 2.70 20.76 -1.91
N GLY A 198 3.94 20.53 -2.37
CA GLY A 198 4.27 20.57 -3.80
C GLY A 198 3.63 19.44 -4.63
N LEU A 199 3.28 18.30 -4.02
CA LEU A 199 2.53 17.23 -4.69
C LEU A 199 1.05 17.62 -4.87
N LEU A 200 0.46 18.25 -3.87
CA LEU A 200 -0.94 18.69 -3.86
C LEU A 200 -1.17 19.87 -4.81
N GLU A 201 -0.20 20.78 -4.96
CA GLU A 201 -0.28 21.90 -5.91
C GLU A 201 -0.19 21.48 -7.39
N LYS A 202 0.37 20.29 -7.68
CA LYS A 202 0.59 19.77 -9.03
C LYS A 202 -0.46 18.75 -9.49
N SER A 203 -1.34 18.32 -8.59
CA SER A 203 -2.36 17.29 -8.84
C SER A 203 -3.70 17.92 -9.18
#